data_AF-B9RFF0-F1
#
_entry.id   AF-B9RFF0-F1
#
_cell.length_a   1.000
_cell.length_b   1.000
_cell.length_c   1.000
_cell.angle_alpha   90.00
_cell.angle_beta   90.00
_cell.angle_gamma   90.00
#
_symmetry.space_group_name_H-M   'P 1'
#
loop_
_entity.id
_entity.type
_entity.pdbx_description
1 polymer ?
#
loop_
_entity_poly.entity_id
_entity_poly.type
_entity_poly.pdbx_seq_one_letter_code
_entity_poly.pdbx_strand_id
1 'polypeptide(L)'
;MFSTIPSRIHNLQHPLPILSRRLFLPAVSGIWDALTGANNNAREAVLAIRRGMLLFRQGDVLGSLVEFDKAMELDPRQKAYLWQRGLSLYYLDRFEEGAEQFRLDVAQNPNDTEESIWCFQARKQFLEVGRDPRPVMREAYSMFKDGGDPEKLVTAFSNGRENEYFYASLYAGLYHESQNEPDAAKFHIVAASKSPYGQGSDDYMAALANVHCLCRNWSID
;
A
#
# COMPACT_ATOMS: atom_id res chain seq x y z
N MET A 1 34.14 88.49 32.29
CA MET A 1 34.32 87.94 33.66
C MET A 1 34.53 86.44 33.55
N PHE A 2 35.31 85.88 34.48
CA PHE A 2 35.59 84.46 34.77
C PHE A 2 34.36 83.54 34.58
N SER A 3 34.43 82.23 34.28
CA SER A 3 35.51 81.22 34.25
C SER A 3 35.01 80.02 33.37
N THR A 4 35.67 78.89 33.07
CA THR A 4 36.93 78.21 33.50
C THR A 4 37.46 77.34 32.33
N ILE A 5 38.62 76.67 32.50
CA ILE A 5 39.21 75.63 31.61
C ILE A 5 39.34 74.32 32.44
N PRO A 6 39.08 73.11 31.88
CA PRO A 6 40.21 72.22 31.57
C PRO A 6 40.10 71.39 30.28
N SER A 7 41.16 71.53 29.49
CA SER A 7 41.72 70.61 28.51
C SER A 7 41.82 69.15 28.98
N ARG A 8 41.77 68.17 28.06
CA ARG A 8 42.92 67.30 27.72
C ARG A 8 42.70 66.28 26.59
N ILE A 9 43.70 66.25 25.69
CA ILE A 9 44.31 65.07 25.03
C ILE A 9 43.55 64.35 23.90
N HIS A 10 44.21 64.31 22.73
CA HIS A 10 43.92 63.41 21.62
C HIS A 10 44.19 61.94 21.96
N ASN A 11 43.41 61.03 21.37
CA ASN A 11 44.00 59.89 20.64
C ASN A 11 43.02 59.32 19.62
N LEU A 12 43.43 59.30 18.34
CA LEU A 12 42.76 58.54 17.28
C LEU A 12 43.26 57.09 17.36
N GLN A 13 42.45 56.20 17.91
CA GLN A 13 42.64 54.75 17.79
C GLN A 13 41.30 54.08 17.53
N HIS A 14 41.17 53.45 16.36
CA HIS A 14 40.09 52.51 16.06
C HIS A 14 40.54 51.09 16.41
N PRO A 15 39.80 50.37 17.28
CA PRO A 15 39.81 48.92 17.31
C PRO A 15 38.53 48.33 16.71
N LEU A 16 38.67 47.11 16.19
CA LEU A 16 37.64 46.35 15.45
C LEU A 16 36.44 45.94 16.33
N PRO A 17 35.25 45.69 15.74
CA PRO A 17 34.07 45.25 16.49
C PRO A 17 34.27 43.86 17.10
N ILE A 18 34.02 43.75 18.41
CA ILE A 18 34.09 42.48 19.15
C ILE A 18 32.85 41.64 18.83
N LEU A 19 33.05 40.53 18.12
CA LEU A 19 32.01 39.54 17.88
C LEU A 19 31.62 38.84 19.19
N SER A 20 30.45 39.19 19.72
CA SER A 20 29.79 38.42 20.79
C SER A 20 29.44 37.03 20.27
N ARG A 21 30.27 36.03 20.59
CA ARG A 21 30.03 34.63 20.24
C ARG A 21 28.91 34.07 21.12
N ARG A 22 27.65 34.36 20.77
CA ARG A 22 26.50 33.61 21.28
C ARG A 22 26.71 32.14 20.91
N LEU A 23 26.89 31.29 21.92
CA LEU A 23 26.83 29.85 21.78
C LEU A 23 25.40 29.48 21.36
N PHE A 24 25.20 29.33 20.06
CA PHE A 24 24.05 28.62 19.53
C PHE A 24 24.21 27.15 19.95
N LEU A 25 23.49 26.74 21.00
CA LEU A 25 23.16 25.34 21.19
C LEU A 25 22.06 25.04 20.17
N PRO A 26 22.33 24.29 19.08
CA PRO A 26 21.24 23.85 18.21
C PRO A 26 20.28 22.98 19.03
N ALA A 27 18.99 23.03 18.70
CA ALA A 27 17.99 22.23 19.40
C ALA A 27 18.32 20.74 19.25
N VAL A 28 18.84 20.15 20.34
CA VAL A 28 19.36 18.77 20.37
C VAL A 28 18.29 17.74 19.97
N SER A 29 17.01 18.06 20.15
CA SER A 29 15.86 17.28 19.68
C SER A 29 15.96 16.93 18.19
N GLY A 30 16.08 17.92 17.30
CA GLY A 30 16.00 17.68 15.85
C GLY A 30 17.16 16.85 15.30
N ILE A 31 18.31 16.83 16.00
CA ILE A 31 19.46 16.00 15.64
C ILE A 31 19.31 14.58 16.23
N TRP A 32 18.73 14.41 17.41
CA TRP A 32 18.44 13.07 17.97
C TRP A 32 17.28 12.36 17.29
N ASP A 33 16.21 13.07 16.94
CA ASP A 33 15.13 12.52 16.12
C ASP A 33 15.66 12.11 14.74
N ALA A 34 16.57 12.89 14.14
CA ALA A 34 17.23 12.52 12.89
C ALA A 34 18.25 11.37 13.01
N LEU A 35 18.93 11.23 14.15
CA LEU A 35 19.95 10.17 14.37
C LEU A 35 19.36 8.83 14.84
N THR A 36 18.25 8.84 15.58
CA THR A 36 17.66 7.61 16.14
C THR A 36 16.14 7.51 15.98
N GLY A 37 15.38 8.60 16.17
CA GLY A 37 13.91 8.57 16.18
C GLY A 37 13.29 8.18 14.84
N ALA A 38 13.67 8.87 13.75
CA ALA A 38 13.17 8.60 12.40
C ALA A 38 13.53 7.19 11.90
N ASN A 39 14.70 6.67 12.29
CA ASN A 39 15.12 5.30 11.96
C ASN A 39 14.33 4.25 12.76
N ASN A 40 14.01 4.54 14.02
CA ASN A 40 13.15 3.67 14.83
C ASN A 40 11.70 3.66 14.30
N ASN A 41 11.12 4.83 14.01
CA ASN A 41 9.76 4.93 13.47
C ASN A 41 9.63 4.22 12.11
N ALA A 42 10.61 4.38 11.20
CA ALA A 42 10.61 3.66 9.93
C ALA A 42 10.69 2.13 10.12
N ARG A 43 11.49 1.66 11.09
CA ARG A 43 11.56 0.23 11.45
C ARG A 43 10.24 -0.27 12.05
N GLU A 44 9.62 0.51 12.93
CA GLU A 44 8.33 0.18 13.54
C GLU A 44 7.20 0.18 12.50
N ALA A 45 7.21 1.10 11.53
CA ALA A 45 6.29 1.09 10.39
C ALA A 45 6.43 -0.21 9.59
N VAL A 46 7.65 -0.63 9.24
CA VAL A 46 7.88 -1.93 8.55
C VAL A 46 7.41 -3.13 9.39
N LEU A 47 7.51 -3.08 10.72
CA LEU A 47 6.96 -4.12 11.60
C LEU A 47 5.43 -4.10 11.64
N ALA A 48 4.80 -2.92 11.63
CA ALA A 48 3.36 -2.76 11.55
C ALA A 48 2.81 -3.28 10.21
N ILE A 49 3.44 -2.96 9.07
CA ILE A 49 3.09 -3.52 7.75
C ILE A 49 3.11 -5.06 7.78
N ARG A 50 4.18 -5.67 8.32
CA ARG A 50 4.30 -7.13 8.43
C ARG A 50 3.21 -7.75 9.32
N ARG A 51 2.79 -7.06 10.38
CA ARG A 51 1.65 -7.48 11.22
C ARG A 51 0.32 -7.35 10.48
N GLY A 52 0.11 -6.23 9.79
CA GLY A 52 -1.10 -6.00 8.99
C GLY A 52 -1.30 -7.09 7.93
N MET A 53 -0.23 -7.47 7.24
CA MET A 53 -0.23 -8.60 6.30
C MET A 53 -0.51 -9.95 6.98
N LEU A 54 0.03 -10.21 8.17
CA LEU A 54 -0.19 -11.45 8.91
C LEU A 54 -1.64 -11.56 9.43
N LEU A 55 -2.20 -10.47 9.96
CA LEU A 55 -3.58 -10.40 10.43
C LEU A 55 -4.56 -10.61 9.28
N PHE A 56 -4.30 -10.01 8.11
CA PHE A 56 -5.09 -10.26 6.90
C PHE A 56 -5.08 -11.74 6.53
N ARG A 57 -3.89 -12.37 6.48
CA ARG A 57 -3.73 -13.82 6.19
C ARG A 57 -4.47 -14.73 7.19
N GLN A 58 -4.77 -14.24 8.40
CA GLN A 58 -5.54 -14.94 9.43
C GLN A 58 -7.05 -14.66 9.35
N GLY A 59 -7.51 -13.83 8.41
CA GLY A 59 -8.90 -13.38 8.30
C GLY A 59 -9.25 -12.18 9.19
N ASP A 60 -8.31 -11.66 9.99
CA ASP A 60 -8.51 -10.43 10.77
C ASP A 60 -8.27 -9.19 9.89
N VAL A 61 -9.24 -8.90 9.04
CA VAL A 61 -9.24 -7.76 8.11
C VAL A 61 -9.25 -6.43 8.88
N LEU A 62 -9.90 -6.35 10.04
CA LEU A 62 -9.95 -5.14 10.86
C LEU A 62 -8.62 -4.85 11.54
N GLY A 63 -8.03 -5.84 12.21
CA GLY A 63 -6.69 -5.73 12.79
C GLY A 63 -5.62 -5.46 11.74
N SER A 64 -5.78 -6.05 10.54
CA SER A 64 -4.95 -5.74 9.37
C SER A 64 -4.94 -4.24 9.05
N LEU A 65 -6.12 -3.63 8.90
CA LEU A 65 -6.25 -2.21 8.59
C LEU A 65 -5.65 -1.34 9.71
N VAL A 66 -5.86 -1.69 10.98
CA VAL A 66 -5.31 -0.95 12.14
C VAL A 66 -3.78 -0.90 12.12
N GLU A 67 -3.10 -2.02 11.85
CA GLU A 67 -1.63 -2.00 11.75
C GLU A 67 -1.12 -1.31 10.46
N PHE A 68 -1.89 -1.29 9.36
CA PHE A 68 -1.54 -0.49 8.18
C PHE A 68 -1.73 1.02 8.40
N ASP A 69 -2.81 1.46 9.04
CA ASP A 69 -3.04 2.86 9.40
C ASP A 69 -1.91 3.36 10.33
N LYS A 70 -1.56 2.56 11.34
CA LYS A 70 -0.41 2.82 12.22
C LYS A 70 0.93 2.89 11.48
N ALA A 71 1.15 2.07 10.46
CA ALA A 71 2.37 2.16 9.65
C ALA A 71 2.48 3.50 8.92
N MET A 72 1.35 4.05 8.45
CA MET A 72 1.28 5.37 7.81
C MET A 72 1.46 6.52 8.81
N GLU A 73 1.02 6.37 10.07
CA GLU A 73 1.28 7.35 11.14
C GLU A 73 2.77 7.41 11.51
N LEU A 74 3.41 6.24 11.61
CA LEU A 74 4.84 6.11 11.94
C LEU A 74 5.77 6.60 10.81
N ASP A 75 5.42 6.29 9.56
CA ASP A 75 6.14 6.76 8.37
C ASP A 75 5.18 7.07 7.21
N PRO A 76 4.79 8.34 7.02
CA PRO A 76 3.85 8.75 5.97
C PRO A 76 4.29 8.39 4.54
N ARG A 77 5.58 8.11 4.31
CA ARG A 77 6.09 7.68 2.99
C ARG A 77 5.58 6.30 2.59
N GLN A 78 5.22 5.45 3.56
CA GLN A 78 4.69 4.11 3.30
C GLN A 78 3.33 4.17 2.60
N LYS A 79 2.53 5.23 2.81
CA LYS A 79 1.17 5.38 2.26
C LYS A 79 1.09 5.11 0.75
N ALA A 80 2.12 5.47 -0.02
CA ALA A 80 2.14 5.34 -1.47
C ALA A 80 2.43 3.90 -1.98
N TYR A 81 2.70 2.94 -1.09
CA TYR A 81 3.10 1.57 -1.42
C TYR A 81 2.28 0.50 -0.65
N LEU A 82 1.10 0.87 -0.14
CA LEU A 82 0.27 0.03 0.73
C LEU A 82 -1.02 -0.43 0.03
N TRP A 83 -0.93 -0.99 -1.18
CA TRP A 83 -2.07 -1.63 -1.84
C TRP A 83 -2.77 -2.69 -0.98
N GLN A 84 -2.05 -3.40 -0.08
CA GLN A 84 -2.67 -4.38 0.83
C GLN A 84 -3.66 -3.72 1.80
N ARG A 85 -3.44 -2.46 2.18
CA ARG A 85 -4.40 -1.66 2.95
C ARG A 85 -5.68 -1.41 2.14
N GLY A 86 -5.56 -1.22 0.83
CA GLY A 86 -6.68 -1.09 -0.09
C GLY A 86 -7.57 -2.34 -0.11
N LEU A 87 -6.95 -3.53 -0.05
CA LEU A 87 -7.67 -4.80 0.08
C LEU A 87 -8.37 -4.93 1.43
N SER A 88 -7.72 -4.56 2.54
CA SER A 88 -8.36 -4.56 3.85
C SER A 88 -9.56 -3.58 3.91
N LEU A 89 -9.47 -2.42 3.23
CA LEU A 89 -10.58 -1.48 3.07
C LEU A 89 -11.72 -2.05 2.21
N TYR A 90 -11.41 -2.76 1.12
CA TYR A 90 -12.40 -3.43 0.27
C TYR A 90 -13.23 -4.46 1.07
N TYR A 91 -12.59 -5.33 1.85
CA TYR A 91 -13.29 -6.33 2.67
C TYR A 91 -13.98 -5.76 3.93
N LEU A 92 -13.83 -4.46 4.19
CA LEU A 92 -14.56 -3.71 5.23
C LEU A 92 -15.61 -2.75 4.63
N ASP A 93 -15.98 -2.95 3.36
CA ASP A 93 -16.92 -2.12 2.57
C ASP A 93 -16.53 -0.62 2.47
N ARG A 94 -15.27 -0.27 2.81
CA ARG A 94 -14.71 1.10 2.72
C ARG A 94 -14.17 1.38 1.32
N PHE A 95 -15.00 1.10 0.32
CA PHE A 95 -14.59 1.01 -1.08
C PHE A 95 -13.94 2.28 -1.65
N GLU A 96 -14.44 3.47 -1.31
CA GLU A 96 -13.83 4.72 -1.80
C GLU A 96 -12.40 4.91 -1.30
N GLU A 97 -12.15 4.61 -0.03
CA GLU A 97 -10.81 4.70 0.56
C GLU A 97 -9.89 3.62 0.00
N GLY A 98 -10.42 2.42 -0.27
CA GLY A 98 -9.69 1.36 -0.97
C GLY A 98 -9.29 1.78 -2.38
N ALA A 99 -10.22 2.32 -3.16
CA ALA A 99 -9.97 2.83 -4.50
C ALA A 99 -8.94 3.98 -4.51
N GLU A 100 -8.98 4.89 -3.55
CA GLU A 100 -7.94 5.91 -3.37
C GLU A 100 -6.57 5.29 -3.03
N GLN A 101 -6.55 4.27 -2.17
CA GLN A 101 -5.31 3.56 -1.83
C GLN A 101 -4.66 2.88 -3.04
N PHE A 102 -5.46 2.29 -3.94
CA PHE A 102 -4.96 1.71 -5.21
C PHE A 102 -4.49 2.77 -6.21
N ARG A 103 -5.15 3.93 -6.31
CA ARG A 103 -4.70 5.05 -7.15
C ARG A 103 -3.31 5.55 -6.75
N LEU A 104 -3.04 5.62 -5.44
CA LEU A 104 -1.74 6.05 -4.90
C LEU A 104 -0.63 5.04 -5.25
N ASP A 105 -0.92 3.74 -5.22
CA ASP A 105 0.03 2.68 -5.53
C ASP A 105 0.34 2.61 -7.04
N VAL A 106 -0.69 2.63 -7.89
CA VAL A 106 -0.54 2.68 -9.37
C VAL A 106 0.27 3.92 -9.82
N ALA A 107 0.16 5.05 -9.10
CA ALA A 107 0.97 6.23 -9.38
C ALA A 107 2.48 6.04 -9.07
N GLN A 108 2.85 5.02 -8.27
CA GLN A 108 4.24 4.60 -8.03
C GLN A 108 4.65 3.42 -8.93
N ASN A 109 3.76 2.44 -9.13
CA ASN A 109 3.98 1.24 -9.93
C ASN A 109 2.98 1.16 -11.09
N PRO A 110 3.19 1.93 -12.18
CA PRO A 110 2.19 2.07 -13.24
C PRO A 110 2.06 0.84 -14.16
N ASN A 111 2.77 -0.26 -13.91
CA ASN A 111 2.77 -1.44 -14.78
C ASN A 111 2.04 -2.66 -14.20
N ASP A 112 1.58 -2.58 -12.95
CA ASP A 112 0.87 -3.67 -12.31
C ASP A 112 -0.64 -3.54 -12.59
N THR A 113 -1.24 -4.59 -13.16
CA THR A 113 -2.66 -4.58 -13.50
C THR A 113 -3.55 -5.04 -12.35
N GLU A 114 -2.97 -5.61 -11.30
CA GLU A 114 -3.65 -6.09 -10.08
C GLU A 114 -4.44 -4.96 -9.41
N GLU A 115 -3.77 -3.85 -9.09
CA GLU A 115 -4.36 -2.68 -8.43
C GLU A 115 -5.40 -1.96 -9.29
N SER A 116 -5.28 -2.03 -10.62
CA SER A 116 -6.32 -1.51 -11.53
C SER A 116 -7.61 -2.32 -11.45
N ILE A 117 -7.50 -3.66 -11.45
CA ILE A 117 -8.66 -4.55 -11.27
C ILE A 117 -9.29 -4.31 -9.88
N TRP A 118 -8.49 -4.18 -8.82
CA TRP A 118 -9.01 -3.89 -7.47
C TRP A 118 -9.65 -2.51 -7.34
N CYS A 119 -9.11 -1.47 -7.99
CA CYS A 119 -9.77 -0.16 -8.08
C CYS A 119 -11.11 -0.25 -8.85
N PHE A 120 -11.16 -1.05 -9.92
CA PHE A 120 -12.41 -1.31 -10.64
C PHE A 120 -13.43 -2.07 -9.78
N GLN A 121 -13.01 -3.06 -8.99
CA GLN A 121 -13.91 -3.73 -8.04
C GLN A 121 -14.48 -2.76 -7.01
N ALA A 122 -13.64 -1.89 -6.46
CA ALA A 122 -14.03 -0.95 -5.42
C ALA A 122 -14.98 0.16 -5.94
N ARG A 123 -14.73 0.75 -7.12
CA ARG A 123 -15.48 1.95 -7.56
C ARG A 123 -16.09 1.85 -8.97
N LYS A 124 -16.02 0.69 -9.64
CA LYS A 124 -16.35 0.50 -11.08
C LYS A 124 -15.65 1.52 -11.99
N GLN A 125 -14.54 2.09 -11.52
CA GLN A 125 -13.69 3.02 -12.24
C GLN A 125 -12.35 2.34 -12.51
N PHE A 126 -12.04 2.21 -13.79
CA PHE A 126 -10.87 1.51 -14.28
C PHE A 126 -9.64 2.43 -14.31
N LEU A 127 -8.45 1.92 -13.94
CA LEU A 127 -7.19 2.67 -14.02
C LEU A 127 -6.39 2.25 -15.24
N GLU A 128 -5.94 3.20 -16.04
CA GLU A 128 -5.04 2.89 -17.16
C GLU A 128 -3.63 2.64 -16.64
N VAL A 129 -3.11 1.46 -16.95
CA VAL A 129 -1.79 0.98 -16.55
C VAL A 129 -1.02 0.50 -17.78
N GLY A 130 0.29 0.37 -17.60
CA GLY A 130 1.19 -0.22 -18.58
C GLY A 130 0.99 -1.72 -18.76
N ARG A 131 1.88 -2.34 -19.56
CA ARG A 131 1.74 -3.73 -19.96
C ARG A 131 2.33 -4.67 -18.91
N ASP A 132 1.46 -5.28 -18.09
CA ASP A 132 1.84 -6.32 -17.13
C ASP A 132 2.62 -7.47 -17.81
N PRO A 133 3.74 -7.95 -17.24
CA PRO A 133 4.51 -9.07 -17.81
C PRO A 133 3.76 -10.41 -17.78
N ARG A 134 2.88 -10.64 -16.80
CA ARG A 134 2.12 -11.90 -16.58
C ARG A 134 1.03 -12.04 -17.65
N PRO A 135 1.01 -13.10 -18.49
CA PRO A 135 -0.01 -13.28 -19.53
C PRO A 135 -1.44 -13.32 -18.98
N VAL A 136 -1.66 -14.13 -17.94
CA VAL A 136 -2.95 -14.26 -17.26
C VAL A 136 -3.52 -12.93 -16.78
N MET A 137 -2.67 -12.04 -16.27
CA MET A 137 -3.10 -10.74 -15.75
C MET A 137 -3.51 -9.78 -16.87
N ARG A 138 -2.85 -9.82 -18.03
CA ARG A 138 -3.29 -9.04 -19.21
C ARG A 138 -4.66 -9.50 -19.72
N GLU A 139 -4.93 -10.80 -19.72
CA GLU A 139 -6.22 -11.34 -20.15
C GLU A 139 -7.33 -11.04 -19.12
N ALA A 140 -7.05 -11.20 -17.82
CA ALA A 140 -7.95 -10.78 -16.76
C ALA A 140 -8.26 -9.26 -16.84
N TYR A 141 -7.24 -8.43 -17.01
CA TYR A 141 -7.37 -6.99 -17.17
C TYR A 141 -8.26 -6.60 -18.36
N SER A 142 -8.06 -7.21 -19.54
CA SER A 142 -8.92 -6.99 -20.71
C SER A 142 -10.35 -7.47 -20.47
N MET A 143 -10.54 -8.62 -19.80
CA MET A 143 -11.88 -9.10 -19.42
C MET A 143 -12.61 -8.08 -18.51
N PHE A 144 -11.93 -7.48 -17.54
CA PHE A 144 -12.52 -6.44 -16.69
C PHE A 144 -12.77 -5.10 -17.42
N LYS A 145 -11.91 -4.73 -18.37
CA LYS A 145 -12.01 -3.45 -19.11
C LYS A 145 -13.07 -3.48 -20.20
N ASP A 146 -13.01 -4.50 -21.05
CA ASP A 146 -13.74 -4.57 -22.32
C ASP A 146 -14.92 -5.56 -22.27
N GLY A 147 -15.07 -6.27 -21.14
CA GLY A 147 -15.94 -7.43 -20.98
C GLY A 147 -15.29 -8.70 -21.54
N GLY A 148 -15.70 -9.86 -21.01
CA GLY A 148 -15.18 -11.13 -21.49
C GLY A 148 -15.90 -12.34 -20.92
N ASP A 149 -15.31 -13.50 -21.17
CA ASP A 149 -15.80 -14.82 -20.76
C ASP A 149 -14.81 -15.43 -19.76
N PRO A 150 -15.15 -15.49 -18.46
CA PRO A 150 -14.28 -16.03 -17.43
C PRO A 150 -13.85 -17.48 -17.67
N GLU A 151 -14.71 -18.29 -18.31
CA GLU A 151 -14.39 -19.70 -18.58
C GLU A 151 -13.32 -19.83 -19.68
N LYS A 152 -13.26 -18.88 -20.63
CA LYS A 152 -12.15 -18.81 -21.60
C LYS A 152 -10.83 -18.45 -20.91
N LEU A 153 -10.84 -17.51 -19.95
CA LEU A 153 -9.65 -17.16 -19.17
C LEU A 153 -9.13 -18.40 -18.41
N VAL A 154 -9.99 -19.09 -17.66
CA VAL A 154 -9.59 -20.30 -16.92
C VAL A 154 -9.13 -21.41 -17.86
N THR A 155 -9.82 -21.63 -18.98
CA THR A 155 -9.44 -22.64 -19.98
C THR A 155 -8.07 -22.36 -20.59
N ALA A 156 -7.76 -21.10 -20.90
CA ALA A 156 -6.49 -20.68 -21.51
C ALA A 156 -5.28 -21.00 -20.62
N PHE A 157 -5.43 -20.91 -19.29
CA PHE A 157 -4.36 -21.15 -18.32
C PHE A 157 -4.45 -22.49 -17.57
N SER A 158 -5.48 -23.31 -17.83
CA SER A 158 -5.71 -24.61 -17.17
C SER A 158 -4.56 -25.62 -17.28
N ASN A 159 -3.79 -25.56 -18.37
CA ASN A 159 -2.61 -26.41 -18.62
C ASN A 159 -1.28 -25.61 -18.50
N GLY A 160 -1.33 -24.40 -17.93
CA GLY A 160 -0.18 -23.53 -17.73
C GLY A 160 0.59 -23.87 -16.46
N ARG A 161 1.32 -22.87 -15.93
CA ARG A 161 1.94 -23.00 -14.60
C ARG A 161 0.87 -22.95 -13.52
N GLU A 162 1.11 -23.58 -12.37
CA GLU A 162 0.15 -23.63 -11.25
C GLU A 162 -0.31 -22.24 -10.80
N ASN A 163 0.60 -21.26 -10.81
CA ASN A 163 0.28 -19.87 -10.49
C ASN A 163 -0.61 -19.21 -11.55
N GLU A 164 -0.46 -19.55 -12.83
CA GLU A 164 -1.30 -18.99 -13.90
C GLU A 164 -2.73 -19.51 -13.82
N TYR A 165 -2.92 -20.81 -13.54
CA TYR A 165 -4.25 -21.36 -13.25
C TYR A 165 -4.87 -20.69 -12.01
N PHE A 166 -4.11 -20.54 -10.92
CA PHE A 166 -4.57 -19.87 -9.71
C PHE A 166 -5.08 -18.45 -10.01
N TYR A 167 -4.27 -17.61 -10.67
CA TYR A 167 -4.65 -16.24 -10.99
C TYR A 167 -5.83 -16.18 -11.97
N ALA A 168 -5.90 -17.08 -12.95
CA ALA A 168 -7.01 -17.15 -13.89
C ALA A 168 -8.34 -17.46 -13.17
N SER A 169 -8.33 -18.44 -12.27
CA SER A 169 -9.51 -18.84 -11.50
C SER A 169 -9.89 -17.78 -10.45
N LEU A 170 -8.91 -17.18 -9.76
CA LEU A 170 -9.14 -16.06 -8.85
C LEU A 170 -9.87 -14.90 -9.55
N TYR A 171 -9.35 -14.45 -10.69
CA TYR A 171 -9.91 -13.30 -11.40
C TYR A 171 -11.20 -13.63 -12.17
N ALA A 172 -11.42 -14.88 -12.59
CA ALA A 172 -12.73 -15.35 -13.05
C ALA A 172 -13.79 -15.24 -11.94
N GLY A 173 -13.47 -15.70 -10.73
CA GLY A 173 -14.38 -15.63 -9.59
C GLY A 173 -14.74 -14.18 -9.19
N LEU A 174 -13.74 -13.30 -9.11
CA LEU A 174 -13.95 -11.87 -8.86
C LEU A 174 -14.75 -11.19 -9.98
N TYR A 175 -14.64 -11.66 -11.23
CA TYR A 175 -15.44 -11.13 -12.33
C TYR A 175 -16.92 -11.51 -12.17
N HIS A 176 -17.22 -12.78 -11.92
CA HIS A 176 -18.58 -13.25 -11.64
C HIS A 176 -19.21 -12.55 -10.43
N GLU A 177 -18.48 -12.34 -9.33
CA GLU A 177 -19.00 -11.56 -8.19
C GLU A 177 -19.38 -10.15 -8.65
N SER A 178 -18.53 -9.52 -9.46
CA SER A 178 -18.75 -8.18 -9.99
C SER A 178 -19.93 -8.06 -10.98
N GLN A 179 -20.39 -9.18 -11.55
CA GLN A 179 -21.60 -9.32 -12.38
C GLN A 179 -22.83 -9.78 -11.58
N ASN A 180 -22.72 -9.94 -10.25
CA ASN A 180 -23.76 -10.44 -9.35
C ASN A 180 -24.13 -11.92 -9.63
N GLU A 181 -23.14 -12.76 -9.92
CA GLU A 181 -23.25 -14.20 -10.19
C GLU A 181 -22.55 -15.04 -9.08
N PRO A 182 -23.12 -15.10 -7.85
CA PRO A 182 -22.39 -15.56 -6.66
C PRO A 182 -22.02 -17.05 -6.67
N ASP A 183 -22.80 -17.91 -7.33
CA ASP A 183 -22.49 -19.35 -7.40
C ASP A 183 -21.29 -19.64 -8.30
N ALA A 184 -21.19 -18.94 -9.43
CA ALA A 184 -20.02 -19.01 -10.33
C ALA A 184 -18.79 -18.37 -9.68
N ALA A 185 -18.98 -17.22 -8.99
CA ALA A 185 -17.93 -16.60 -8.19
C ALA A 185 -17.36 -17.58 -7.15
N LYS A 186 -18.23 -18.21 -6.36
CA LYS A 186 -17.85 -19.21 -5.35
C LYS A 186 -17.09 -20.38 -5.95
N PHE A 187 -17.59 -20.95 -7.06
CA PHE A 187 -16.94 -22.07 -7.75
C PHE A 187 -15.48 -21.75 -8.07
N HIS A 188 -15.23 -20.59 -8.70
CA HIS A 188 -13.90 -20.18 -9.12
C HIS A 188 -12.99 -19.76 -7.96
N ILE A 189 -13.47 -18.96 -6.99
CA ILE A 189 -12.63 -18.58 -5.83
C ILE A 189 -12.24 -19.81 -5.00
N VAL A 190 -13.16 -20.76 -4.77
CA VAL A 190 -12.86 -22.01 -4.06
C VAL A 190 -11.89 -22.89 -4.87
N ALA A 191 -12.01 -22.94 -6.20
CA ALA A 191 -11.06 -23.66 -7.06
C ALA A 191 -9.65 -23.04 -7.01
N ALA A 192 -9.54 -21.71 -7.02
CA ALA A 192 -8.28 -21.01 -6.81
C ALA A 192 -7.67 -21.35 -5.44
N SER A 193 -8.44 -21.23 -4.35
CA SER A 193 -8.04 -21.60 -2.98
C SER A 193 -7.59 -23.07 -2.86
N LYS A 194 -8.24 -24.01 -3.56
CA LYS A 194 -7.92 -25.44 -3.54
C LYS A 194 -6.82 -25.86 -4.52
N SER A 195 -6.33 -24.95 -5.37
CA SER A 195 -5.23 -25.24 -6.31
C SER A 195 -3.91 -25.50 -5.57
N PRO A 196 -2.95 -26.24 -6.17
CA PRO A 196 -1.62 -26.46 -5.56
C PRO A 196 -0.92 -25.16 -5.18
N TYR A 197 -1.06 -24.12 -6.00
CA TYR A 197 -0.50 -22.79 -5.71
C TYR A 197 -1.25 -22.05 -4.60
N GLY A 198 -2.59 -22.13 -4.58
CA GLY A 198 -3.41 -21.52 -3.53
C GLY A 198 -3.19 -22.13 -2.14
N GLN A 199 -2.85 -23.43 -2.08
CA GLN A 199 -2.54 -24.14 -0.83
C GLN A 199 -1.05 -24.08 -0.44
N GLY A 200 -0.14 -24.02 -1.41
CA GLY A 200 1.31 -24.20 -1.21
C GLY A 200 2.16 -22.94 -1.30
N SER A 201 1.62 -21.79 -1.70
CA SER A 201 2.40 -20.55 -1.86
C SER A 201 2.28 -19.59 -0.68
N ASP A 202 3.37 -18.87 -0.41
CA ASP A 202 3.40 -17.71 0.49
C ASP A 202 2.86 -16.41 -0.16
N ASP A 203 2.18 -16.51 -1.31
CA ASP A 203 1.63 -15.36 -2.03
C ASP A 203 0.54 -14.68 -1.18
N TYR A 204 0.52 -13.34 -1.19
CA TYR A 204 -0.54 -12.56 -0.56
C TYR A 204 -1.90 -12.82 -1.22
N MET A 205 -1.93 -13.07 -2.53
CA MET A 205 -3.16 -13.31 -3.27
C MET A 205 -3.74 -14.71 -3.01
N ALA A 206 -2.89 -15.71 -2.77
CA ALA A 206 -3.33 -17.03 -2.30
C ALA A 206 -4.05 -16.93 -0.94
N ALA A 207 -3.51 -16.14 -0.01
CA ALA A 207 -4.20 -15.84 1.23
C ALA A 207 -5.49 -15.04 1.01
N LEU A 208 -5.51 -14.07 0.08
CA LEU A 208 -6.72 -13.32 -0.25
C LEU A 208 -7.86 -14.22 -0.73
N ALA A 209 -7.60 -15.26 -1.54
CA ALA A 209 -8.65 -16.20 -1.96
C ALA A 209 -9.33 -16.87 -0.75
N ASN A 210 -8.53 -17.24 0.26
CA ASN A 210 -9.04 -17.81 1.51
C ASN A 210 -9.80 -16.78 2.36
N VAL A 211 -9.29 -15.55 2.49
CA VAL A 211 -9.97 -14.44 3.17
C VAL A 211 -11.30 -14.11 2.50
N HIS A 212 -11.35 -14.12 1.17
CA HIS A 212 -12.57 -13.91 0.39
C HIS A 212 -13.63 -14.95 0.75
N CYS A 213 -13.27 -16.24 0.71
CA CYS A 213 -14.14 -17.33 1.13
C CYS A 213 -14.66 -17.14 2.57
N LEU A 214 -13.78 -16.78 3.52
CA LEU A 214 -14.18 -16.49 4.90
C LEU A 214 -15.18 -15.32 4.99
N CYS A 215 -14.89 -14.18 4.36
CA CYS A 215 -15.76 -13.01 4.33
C CYS A 215 -17.12 -13.26 3.66
N ARG A 216 -17.22 -14.26 2.77
CA ARG A 216 -18.46 -14.65 2.09
C ARG A 216 -19.15 -15.88 2.71
N ASN A 217 -18.62 -16.44 3.80
CA ASN A 217 -19.07 -17.70 4.40
C ASN A 217 -19.10 -18.89 3.41
N TRP A 218 -18.11 -18.95 2.51
CA TRP A 218 -17.93 -20.05 1.58
C TRP A 218 -17.01 -21.10 2.18
N SER A 219 -17.55 -22.30 2.41
CA SER A 219 -16.74 -23.47 2.80
C SER A 219 -15.72 -23.82 1.71
N ILE A 220 -14.50 -24.10 2.16
CA ILE A 220 -13.35 -24.61 1.38
C ILE A 220 -13.08 -26.08 1.75
N ASP A 221 -14.05 -26.77 2.37
CA ASP A 221 -13.95 -28.18 2.77
C ASP A 221 -14.09 -29.09 1.53
#